data_AF-A0A6G1PY56-F1
#
_entry.id   AF-A0A6G1PY56-F1
#
_cell.length_a   1.000
_cell.length_b   1.000
_cell.length_c   1.000
_cell.angle_alpha   90.00
_cell.angle_beta   90.00
_cell.angle_gamma   90.00
#
_symmetry.space_group_name_H-M   'P 1'
#
loop_
_entity.id
_entity.type
_entity.pdbx_description
1 polymer ?
#
loop_
_entity_poly.entity_id
_entity_poly.type
_entity_poly.pdbx_seq_one_letter_code
_entity_poly.pdbx_strand_id
1 'polypeptide(L)'
;MAMYKLKSEQDRLCEWLSQDSSHIIKQCGDILSLNEFLEIQNQTCAPNKMQTLLKIIIQKGEETCQMFVDILRKNQEHYHQLQQFFNPTQCAESPTVAADSGSVVTTRRITGTKGKSLNITTDVSGSGSSQPGNIAGQVEQAHYIASGNSVICADNICNASIDGDINLSVTVNTSQVHSGRVNESLPSSQEPAVKMIRKHKDKLIACLMADCTFILNCVHTRDIITDREYQNLKDISQSEKTVINLLDLVMCKGQQSCTCLLEVLRESEVLKTYPQLRDIIKKTL
;
A
#
# COMPACT_ATOMS: atom_id res chain seq x y z
N MET A 1 6.53 25.24 -23.77
CA MET A 1 5.82 24.49 -22.71
C MET A 1 6.50 23.16 -22.39
N ALA A 2 7.02 22.43 -23.39
CA ALA A 2 7.76 21.19 -23.20
C ALA A 2 9.01 21.39 -22.34
N MET A 3 9.77 22.48 -22.56
CA MET A 3 10.97 22.78 -21.77
C MET A 3 10.67 22.95 -20.28
N TYR A 4 9.59 23.67 -19.93
CA TYR A 4 9.20 23.88 -18.54
C TYR A 4 8.78 22.56 -17.88
N LYS A 5 8.06 21.70 -18.62
CA LYS A 5 7.62 20.39 -18.14
C LYS A 5 8.81 19.44 -17.91
N LEU A 6 9.77 19.40 -18.83
CA LEU A 6 11.00 18.61 -18.67
C LEU A 6 11.84 19.09 -17.49
N LYS A 7 11.93 20.41 -17.26
CA LYS A 7 12.60 20.98 -16.08
C LYS A 7 11.91 20.61 -14.76
N SER A 8 10.58 20.72 -14.70
CA SER A 8 9.80 20.41 -13.49
C SER A 8 9.91 18.95 -13.06
N GLU A 9 9.98 18.03 -14.04
CA GLU A 9 9.97 16.59 -13.78
C GLU A 9 11.33 15.95 -14.07
N GLN A 10 12.42 16.73 -14.06
CA GLN A 10 13.76 16.28 -14.43
C GLN A 10 14.22 15.10 -13.57
N ASP A 11 14.03 15.17 -12.26
CA ASP A 11 14.47 14.13 -11.33
C ASP A 11 13.74 12.79 -11.56
N ARG A 12 12.42 12.85 -11.77
CA ARG A 12 11.59 11.67 -12.10
C ARG A 12 11.97 11.09 -13.44
N LEU A 13 12.18 11.93 -14.46
CA LEU A 13 12.63 11.49 -15.78
C LEU A 13 14.01 10.83 -15.72
N CYS A 14 14.95 11.39 -14.94
CA CYS A 14 16.25 10.75 -14.70
C CYS A 14 16.07 9.34 -14.13
N GLU A 15 15.24 9.17 -13.12
CA GLU A 15 14.99 7.86 -12.49
C GLU A 15 14.34 6.87 -13.45
N TRP A 16 13.27 7.28 -14.15
CA TRP A 16 12.54 6.43 -15.07
C TRP A 16 13.38 5.99 -16.25
N LEU A 17 14.11 6.92 -16.87
CA LEU A 17 14.94 6.64 -18.04
C LEU A 17 16.23 5.89 -17.68
N SER A 18 16.65 5.92 -16.42
CA SER A 18 17.83 5.16 -15.96
C SER A 18 17.65 3.64 -16.02
N GLN A 19 16.41 3.15 -16.06
CA GLN A 19 16.09 1.72 -16.23
C GLN A 19 16.71 1.15 -17.50
N ASP A 20 16.71 1.93 -18.58
CA ASP A 20 17.36 1.58 -19.85
C ASP A 20 17.90 2.82 -20.53
N SER A 21 18.98 3.36 -19.97
CA SER A 21 19.62 4.58 -20.51
C SER A 21 20.10 4.41 -21.95
N SER A 22 20.55 3.22 -22.35
CA SER A 22 21.13 2.98 -23.67
C SER A 22 20.09 3.08 -24.77
N HIS A 23 18.89 2.54 -24.55
CA HIS A 23 17.80 2.58 -25.53
C HIS A 23 17.34 4.02 -25.81
N ILE A 24 17.04 4.80 -24.76
CA ILE A 24 16.57 6.19 -24.96
C ILE A 24 17.64 7.07 -25.61
N ILE A 25 18.93 6.92 -25.25
CA ILE A 25 20.02 7.68 -25.88
C ILE A 25 20.08 7.36 -27.38
N LYS A 26 19.90 6.09 -27.77
CA LYS A 26 19.86 5.69 -29.18
C LYS A 26 18.67 6.31 -29.92
N GLN A 27 17.50 6.36 -29.29
CA GLN A 27 16.32 7.03 -29.85
C GLN A 27 16.51 8.55 -29.98
N CYS A 28 17.39 9.14 -29.17
CA CYS A 28 17.77 10.55 -29.25
C CYS A 28 18.87 10.84 -30.29
N GLY A 29 19.26 9.87 -31.11
CA GLY A 29 20.34 10.04 -32.10
C GLY A 29 20.12 11.23 -33.04
N ASP A 30 18.89 11.48 -33.47
CA ASP A 30 18.57 12.56 -34.41
C ASP A 30 18.56 13.97 -33.77
N ILE A 31 18.47 14.05 -32.44
CA ILE A 31 18.45 15.32 -31.69
C ILE A 31 19.81 15.66 -31.07
N LEU A 32 20.72 14.69 -30.96
CA LEU A 32 22.05 14.82 -30.42
C LEU A 32 23.09 14.96 -31.54
N SER A 33 24.07 15.84 -31.36
CA SER A 33 25.28 15.81 -32.17
C SER A 33 26.17 14.65 -31.75
N LEU A 34 27.09 14.25 -32.63
CA LEU A 34 28.03 13.17 -32.35
C LEU A 34 28.85 13.42 -31.07
N ASN A 35 29.25 14.68 -30.81
CA ASN A 35 30.01 15.06 -29.63
C ASN A 35 29.17 14.92 -28.35
N GLU A 36 27.91 15.36 -28.38
CA GLU A 36 26.98 15.24 -27.24
C GLU A 36 26.65 13.79 -26.92
N PHE A 37 26.47 12.96 -27.95
CA PHE A 37 26.27 11.53 -27.78
C PHE A 37 27.46 10.86 -27.09
N LEU A 38 28.69 11.19 -27.51
CA LEU A 38 29.91 10.68 -26.89
C LEU A 38 30.07 11.18 -25.44
N GLU A 39 29.74 12.44 -25.17
CA GLU A 39 29.75 13.02 -23.82
C GLU A 39 28.81 12.27 -22.86
N ILE A 40 27.61 11.91 -23.34
CA ILE A 40 26.66 11.12 -22.57
C ILE A 40 27.20 9.70 -22.37
N GLN A 41 27.75 9.06 -23.41
CA GLN A 41 28.26 7.69 -23.29
C GLN A 41 29.47 7.57 -22.35
N ASN A 42 30.27 8.62 -22.22
CA ASN A 42 31.41 8.69 -21.30
C ASN A 42 30.99 8.71 -19.82
N GLN A 43 29.71 8.93 -19.49
CA GLN A 43 29.25 8.84 -18.11
C GLN A 43 29.23 7.39 -17.62
N THR A 44 29.69 7.17 -16.39
CA THR A 44 29.89 5.82 -15.83
C THR A 44 28.63 5.17 -15.28
N CYS A 45 27.59 5.95 -14.95
CA CYS A 45 26.34 5.43 -14.40
C CYS A 45 25.10 5.98 -15.14
N ALA A 46 24.06 5.15 -15.22
CA ALA A 46 22.82 5.46 -15.94
C ALA A 46 22.12 6.76 -15.50
N PRO A 47 22.05 7.11 -14.19
CA PRO A 47 21.48 8.38 -13.75
C PRO A 47 22.24 9.59 -14.28
N ASN A 48 23.58 9.54 -14.26
CA ASN A 48 24.40 10.63 -14.78
C ASN A 48 24.26 10.76 -16.30
N LYS A 49 24.13 9.62 -17.03
CA LYS A 49 23.81 9.64 -18.46
C LYS A 49 22.52 10.40 -18.73
N MET A 50 21.45 10.10 -17.98
CA MET A 50 20.15 10.73 -18.15
C MET A 50 20.15 12.20 -17.73
N GLN A 51 20.87 12.54 -16.67
CA GLN A 51 21.00 13.92 -16.23
C GLN A 51 21.71 14.78 -17.28
N THR A 52 22.81 14.27 -17.85
CA THR A 52 23.54 14.95 -18.94
C THR A 52 22.68 15.05 -20.20
N LEU A 53 21.97 13.98 -20.58
CA LEU A 53 21.04 13.98 -21.71
C LEU A 53 19.97 15.06 -21.57
N LEU A 54 19.26 15.09 -20.43
CA LEU A 54 18.20 16.08 -20.17
C LEU A 54 18.75 17.51 -20.14
N LYS A 55 19.94 17.71 -19.56
CA LYS A 55 20.61 19.02 -19.54
C LYS A 55 20.89 19.52 -20.96
N ILE A 56 21.45 18.68 -21.83
CA ILE A 56 21.74 19.03 -23.23
C ILE A 56 20.45 19.39 -23.96
N ILE A 57 19.42 18.56 -23.84
CA ILE A 57 18.11 18.79 -24.50
C ILE A 57 17.49 20.11 -24.06
N ILE A 58 17.52 20.40 -22.75
CA ILE A 58 16.99 21.65 -22.19
C ILE A 58 17.80 22.86 -22.67
N GLN A 59 19.13 22.73 -22.79
CA GLN A 59 20.00 23.82 -23.25
C GLN A 59 19.82 24.15 -24.73
N LYS A 60 19.49 23.16 -25.57
CA LYS A 60 19.24 23.37 -27.01
C LYS A 60 17.96 24.14 -27.33
N GLY A 61 17.03 24.22 -26.38
CA GLY A 61 15.83 25.05 -26.49
C GLY A 61 14.55 24.26 -26.70
N GLU A 62 13.45 25.01 -26.88
CA GLU A 62 12.09 24.48 -26.82
C GLU A 62 11.77 23.49 -27.95
N GLU A 63 12.30 23.70 -29.16
CA GLU A 63 12.08 22.80 -30.30
C GLU A 63 12.67 21.40 -30.04
N THR A 64 13.90 21.34 -29.55
CA THR A 64 14.55 20.08 -29.15
C THR A 64 13.82 19.43 -27.98
N CYS A 65 13.36 20.22 -27.01
CA CYS A 65 12.52 19.72 -25.92
C CYS A 65 11.24 19.06 -26.45
N GLN A 66 10.59 19.66 -27.45
CA GLN A 66 9.38 19.09 -28.04
C GLN A 66 9.67 17.79 -28.79
N MET A 67 10.73 17.74 -29.60
CA MET A 67 11.16 16.50 -30.27
C MET A 67 11.45 15.39 -29.26
N PHE A 68 12.11 15.72 -28.13
CA PHE A 68 12.35 14.75 -27.08
C PHE A 68 11.07 14.28 -26.40
N VAL A 69 10.11 15.16 -26.14
CA VAL A 69 8.79 14.78 -25.62
C VAL A 69 8.07 13.82 -26.59
N ASP A 70 8.22 14.00 -27.91
CA ASP A 70 7.65 13.09 -28.90
C ASP A 70 8.36 11.73 -28.90
N ILE A 71 9.68 11.70 -28.68
CA ILE A 71 10.44 10.45 -28.46
C ILE A 71 9.94 9.74 -27.19
N LEU A 72 9.77 10.46 -26.09
CA LEU A 72 9.22 9.91 -24.85
C LEU A 72 7.81 9.34 -25.07
N ARG A 73 6.98 10.02 -25.88
CA ARG A 73 5.63 9.55 -26.20
C ARG A 73 5.63 8.23 -26.96
N LYS A 74 6.58 8.05 -27.89
CA LYS A 74 6.73 6.80 -28.66
C LYS A 74 7.25 5.63 -27.82
N ASN A 75 7.97 5.90 -26.73
CA ASN A 75 8.59 4.89 -25.88
C ASN A 75 7.79 4.61 -24.58
N GLN A 76 6.51 4.97 -24.52
CA GLN A 76 5.66 4.74 -23.32
C GLN A 76 5.47 3.26 -22.97
N GLU A 77 5.54 2.36 -23.95
CA GLU A 77 5.45 0.92 -23.69
C GLU A 77 6.74 0.37 -23.08
N HIS A 78 7.90 0.93 -23.47
CA HIS A 78 9.20 0.52 -22.95
C HIS A 78 9.45 1.08 -21.54
N TYR A 79 8.95 2.27 -21.27
CA TYR A 79 9.00 2.91 -19.96
C TYR A 79 7.57 3.18 -19.47
N HIS A 80 6.95 2.19 -18.83
CA HIS A 80 5.58 2.31 -18.31
C HIS A 80 5.37 3.53 -17.40
N GLN A 81 6.41 3.96 -16.69
CA GLN A 81 6.38 5.15 -15.84
C GLN A 81 6.18 6.45 -16.62
N LEU A 82 6.50 6.50 -17.93
CA LEU A 82 6.23 7.67 -18.77
C LEU A 82 4.74 7.92 -18.97
N GLN A 83 3.86 6.94 -18.74
CA GLN A 83 2.42 7.19 -18.73
C GLN A 83 2.05 8.26 -17.68
N GLN A 84 2.74 8.30 -16.54
CA GLN A 84 2.54 9.31 -15.51
C GLN A 84 3.00 10.71 -15.97
N PHE A 85 3.97 10.78 -16.88
CA PHE A 85 4.45 12.03 -17.47
C PHE A 85 3.41 12.65 -18.41
N PHE A 86 2.74 11.83 -19.23
CA PHE A 86 1.78 12.30 -20.22
C PHE A 86 0.37 12.45 -19.67
N ASN A 87 -0.05 11.50 -18.83
CA ASN A 87 -1.37 11.46 -18.22
C ASN A 87 -1.27 11.52 -16.69
N PRO A 88 -0.94 12.68 -16.09
CA PRO A 88 -0.93 12.81 -14.65
C PRO A 88 -2.32 12.62 -14.01
N THR A 89 -3.38 12.60 -14.81
CA THR A 89 -4.78 12.44 -14.39
C THR A 89 -5.37 11.04 -14.62
N GLN A 90 -4.71 10.13 -15.37
CA GLN A 90 -5.11 8.72 -15.40
C GLN A 90 -4.47 8.00 -14.22
N CYS A 91 -4.98 8.31 -13.03
CA CYS A 91 -5.03 7.26 -12.03
C CYS A 91 -6.05 6.24 -12.51
N ALA A 92 -5.83 4.95 -12.22
CA ALA A 92 -6.72 3.86 -12.60
C ALA A 92 -8.20 4.25 -12.41
N GLU A 93 -9.07 3.80 -13.31
CA GLU A 93 -10.53 4.00 -13.22
C GLU A 93 -10.96 3.84 -11.76
N SER A 94 -11.62 4.87 -11.21
CA SER A 94 -12.10 4.82 -9.83
C SER A 94 -12.90 3.54 -9.68
N PRO A 95 -12.55 2.65 -8.73
CA PRO A 95 -13.25 1.40 -8.62
C PRO A 95 -14.74 1.69 -8.35
N THR A 96 -15.63 1.04 -9.10
CA THR A 96 -17.07 1.20 -8.93
C THR A 96 -17.46 0.77 -7.50
N VAL A 97 -18.03 1.67 -6.72
CA VAL A 97 -18.46 1.37 -5.33
C VAL A 97 -19.97 1.50 -5.21
N ALA A 98 -20.60 0.49 -4.60
CA ALA A 98 -22.01 0.53 -4.21
C ALA A 98 -22.15 0.47 -2.69
N ALA A 99 -23.27 0.95 -2.15
CA ALA A 99 -23.54 0.94 -0.71
C ALA A 99 -25.01 0.57 -0.43
N ASP A 100 -25.24 -0.17 0.65
CA ASP A 100 -26.58 -0.33 1.21
C ASP A 100 -27.03 0.94 1.95
N SER A 101 -28.32 1.01 2.29
CA SER A 101 -28.98 2.20 2.84
C SER A 101 -28.52 2.64 4.25
N GLY A 102 -27.47 2.03 4.80
CA GLY A 102 -26.86 2.43 6.07
C GLY A 102 -25.34 2.63 6.01
N SER A 103 -24.72 2.34 4.87
CA SER A 103 -23.26 2.42 4.70
C SER A 103 -22.83 3.74 4.06
N VAL A 104 -21.60 4.17 4.35
CA VAL A 104 -21.04 5.45 3.86
C VAL A 104 -19.90 5.17 2.88
N VAL A 105 -19.98 5.78 1.69
CA VAL A 105 -18.90 5.72 0.71
C VAL A 105 -18.36 7.13 0.50
N THR A 106 -17.06 7.30 0.68
CA THR A 106 -16.35 8.51 0.26
C THR A 106 -15.53 8.22 -0.99
N THR A 107 -15.57 9.14 -1.96
CA THR A 107 -14.78 9.06 -3.18
C THR A 107 -14.16 10.43 -3.44
N ARG A 108 -12.93 10.65 -2.94
CA ARG A 108 -12.18 11.88 -3.14
C ARG A 108 -11.09 11.65 -4.18
N ARG A 109 -10.94 12.57 -5.14
CA ARG A 109 -9.84 12.52 -6.12
C ARG A 109 -8.84 13.62 -5.81
N ILE A 110 -7.62 13.23 -5.47
CA ILE A 110 -6.53 14.13 -5.10
C ILE A 110 -5.44 13.99 -6.15
N THR A 111 -5.20 15.05 -6.90
CA THR A 111 -4.25 15.03 -8.03
C THR A 111 -3.25 16.17 -7.96
N GLY A 112 -1.97 15.90 -8.23
CA GLY A 112 -0.97 16.95 -8.47
C GLY A 112 -0.62 17.79 -7.24
N THR A 113 -0.70 17.22 -6.04
CA THR A 113 -0.36 17.93 -4.79
C THR A 113 1.13 17.81 -4.49
N LYS A 114 1.80 18.94 -4.25
CA LYS A 114 3.16 18.98 -3.69
C LYS A 114 3.10 19.70 -2.34
N GLY A 115 3.59 19.09 -1.27
CA GLY A 115 3.46 19.68 0.07
C GLY A 115 4.30 18.97 1.13
N LYS A 116 4.36 19.53 2.34
CA LYS A 116 5.07 18.92 3.47
C LYS A 116 4.24 17.91 4.24
N SER A 117 2.91 18.00 4.14
CA SER A 117 2.03 17.04 4.79
C SER A 117 0.70 16.95 4.03
N LEU A 118 0.10 15.76 4.07
CA LEU A 118 -1.24 15.49 3.55
C LEU A 118 -2.08 14.93 4.69
N ASN A 119 -3.15 15.61 5.07
CA ASN A 119 -4.06 15.14 6.11
C ASN A 119 -5.47 15.00 5.54
N ILE A 120 -6.00 13.78 5.59
CA ILE A 120 -7.35 13.44 5.17
C ILE A 120 -8.06 12.84 6.37
N THR A 121 -9.06 13.54 6.87
CA THR A 121 -9.95 13.05 7.92
C THR A 121 -11.35 12.84 7.38
N THR A 122 -11.94 11.71 7.75
CA THR A 122 -13.32 11.36 7.44
C THR A 122 -14.03 11.03 8.74
N ASP A 123 -14.94 11.92 9.16
CA ASP A 123 -15.76 11.71 10.34
C ASP A 123 -17.17 11.29 9.91
N VAL A 124 -17.56 10.07 10.29
CA VAL A 124 -18.87 9.50 9.99
C VAL A 124 -19.67 9.39 11.28
N SER A 125 -20.81 10.08 11.33
CA SER A 125 -21.72 10.05 12.47
C SER A 125 -22.97 9.25 12.10
N GLY A 126 -23.10 8.04 12.65
CA GLY A 126 -24.26 7.17 12.40
C GLY A 126 -25.33 7.36 13.47
N SER A 127 -26.56 7.72 13.05
CA SER A 127 -27.73 7.62 13.92
C SER A 127 -28.13 6.15 13.99
N GLY A 128 -28.00 5.54 15.17
CA GLY A 128 -28.27 4.12 15.37
C GLY A 128 -29.73 3.79 15.13
N SER A 129 -30.06 3.32 13.93
CA SER A 129 -31.07 2.28 13.63
C SER A 129 -31.40 2.32 12.14
N SER A 130 -30.72 1.50 11.36
CA SER A 130 -31.28 1.04 10.10
C SER A 130 -30.99 -0.45 10.07
N GLN A 131 -32.06 -1.26 10.12
CA GLN A 131 -31.92 -2.69 9.85
C GLN A 131 -31.23 -2.86 8.48
N PRO A 132 -30.43 -3.91 8.28
CA PRO A 132 -29.84 -4.19 6.98
C PRO A 132 -31.00 -4.32 5.98
N GLY A 133 -31.18 -3.28 5.16
CA GLY A 133 -32.12 -3.32 4.07
C GLY A 133 -31.60 -4.34 3.07
N ASN A 134 -32.41 -5.33 2.72
CA ASN A 134 -32.12 -6.18 1.57
C ASN A 134 -31.82 -5.25 0.39
N ILE A 135 -30.66 -5.45 -0.26
CA ILE A 135 -30.33 -4.81 -1.53
C ILE A 135 -31.31 -5.39 -2.56
N ALA A 136 -32.53 -4.85 -2.58
CA ALA A 136 -33.57 -5.18 -3.54
C ALA A 136 -33.26 -4.38 -4.81
N GLY A 137 -32.33 -4.90 -5.59
CA GLY A 137 -31.94 -4.35 -6.89
C GLY A 137 -30.55 -4.83 -7.27
N GLN A 138 -30.45 -5.61 -8.34
CA GLN A 138 -29.20 -6.11 -8.92
C GLN A 138 -28.14 -5.00 -8.98
N VAL A 139 -27.13 -5.06 -8.12
CA VAL A 139 -25.84 -4.40 -8.35
C VAL A 139 -24.93 -5.43 -9.00
N GLU A 140 -25.22 -5.75 -10.26
CA GLU A 140 -24.29 -6.53 -11.07
C GLU A 140 -23.10 -5.62 -11.42
N GLN A 141 -21.93 -5.93 -10.84
CA GLN A 141 -20.59 -5.39 -11.16
C GLN A 141 -20.13 -4.08 -10.47
N ALA A 142 -20.29 -3.95 -9.15
CA ALA A 142 -19.44 -3.03 -8.37
C ALA A 142 -18.15 -3.73 -7.92
N HIS A 143 -17.00 -3.04 -8.00
CA HIS A 143 -15.70 -3.54 -7.51
C HIS A 143 -15.67 -3.65 -5.97
N TYR A 144 -16.39 -2.75 -5.28
CA TYR A 144 -16.55 -2.77 -3.83
C TYR A 144 -18.00 -2.52 -3.45
N ILE A 145 -18.47 -3.20 -2.40
CA ILE A 145 -19.84 -3.05 -1.88
C ILE A 145 -19.75 -2.78 -0.38
N ALA A 146 -20.25 -1.62 0.05
CA ALA A 146 -20.38 -1.26 1.45
C ALA A 146 -21.71 -1.82 1.99
N SER A 147 -21.64 -2.77 2.92
CA SER A 147 -22.81 -3.35 3.57
C SER A 147 -22.71 -3.29 5.09
N GLY A 148 -23.84 -3.31 5.79
CA GLY A 148 -23.90 -3.46 7.25
C GLY A 148 -23.40 -2.25 8.03
N ASN A 149 -23.76 -1.04 7.59
CA ASN A 149 -23.30 0.23 8.18
C ASN A 149 -21.77 0.39 8.13
N SER A 150 -21.13 -0.13 7.06
CA SER A 150 -19.69 0.00 6.86
C SER A 150 -19.34 1.33 6.20
N VAL A 151 -18.07 1.71 6.30
CA VAL A 151 -17.53 2.90 5.65
C VAL A 151 -16.47 2.45 4.64
N ILE A 152 -16.63 2.82 3.37
CA ILE A 152 -15.62 2.63 2.33
C ILE A 152 -15.06 3.99 1.92
N CYS A 153 -13.75 4.17 2.08
CA CYS A 153 -13.02 5.30 1.51
C CYS A 153 -12.35 4.87 0.21
N ALA A 154 -13.02 5.11 -0.92
CA ALA A 154 -12.52 4.86 -2.26
C ALA A 154 -11.83 6.11 -2.83
N ASP A 155 -10.92 6.68 -2.04
CA ASP A 155 -10.19 7.89 -2.42
C ASP A 155 -9.06 7.53 -3.41
N ASN A 156 -8.87 8.36 -4.41
CA ASN A 156 -7.90 8.19 -5.48
C ASN A 156 -6.86 9.31 -5.40
N ILE A 157 -5.64 8.97 -4.99
CA ILE A 157 -4.53 9.92 -4.84
C ILE A 157 -3.51 9.65 -5.94
N CYS A 158 -3.27 10.62 -6.81
CA CYS A 158 -2.35 10.49 -7.94
C CYS A 158 -1.42 11.70 -8.09
N ASN A 159 -0.16 11.44 -8.44
CA ASN A 159 0.85 12.48 -8.59
C ASN A 159 0.95 13.43 -7.38
N ALA A 160 0.82 12.86 -6.18
CA ALA A 160 1.08 13.56 -4.93
C ALA A 160 2.55 13.35 -4.52
N SER A 161 3.26 14.43 -4.22
CA SER A 161 4.62 14.44 -3.68
C SER A 161 4.58 15.10 -2.30
N ILE A 162 4.62 14.28 -1.26
CA ILE A 162 4.56 14.75 0.13
C ILE A 162 5.93 14.55 0.77
N ASP A 163 6.58 15.65 1.11
CA ASP A 163 7.89 15.69 1.78
C ASP A 163 7.68 15.88 3.30
N GLY A 164 7.05 14.87 3.90
CA GLY A 164 6.72 14.81 5.32
C GLY A 164 5.49 13.94 5.57
N ASP A 165 4.68 14.27 6.57
CA ASP A 165 3.70 13.33 7.13
C ASP A 165 2.42 13.18 6.27
N ILE A 166 2.00 11.94 6.08
CA ILE A 166 0.70 11.60 5.49
C ILE A 166 -0.19 11.01 6.58
N ASN A 167 -1.28 11.70 6.90
CA ASN A 167 -2.31 11.26 7.85
C ASN A 167 -3.60 10.94 7.08
N LEU A 168 -4.07 9.70 7.21
CA LEU A 168 -5.35 9.24 6.70
C LEU A 168 -6.13 8.69 7.90
N SER A 169 -7.12 9.45 8.39
CA SER A 169 -7.89 9.11 9.58
C SER A 169 -9.37 8.97 9.25
N VAL A 170 -9.98 7.90 9.76
CA VAL A 170 -11.43 7.69 9.68
C VAL A 170 -11.94 7.52 11.09
N THR A 171 -12.87 8.37 11.50
CA THR A 171 -13.53 8.31 12.81
C THR A 171 -14.99 7.95 12.58
N VAL A 172 -15.44 6.83 13.16
CA VAL A 172 -16.86 6.44 13.10
C VAL A 172 -17.47 6.66 14.48
N ASN A 173 -18.28 7.72 14.60
CA ASN A 173 -19.03 8.05 15.79
C ASN A 173 -20.40 7.36 15.71
N THR A 174 -20.48 6.14 16.24
CA THR A 174 -21.79 5.50 16.45
C THR A 174 -22.45 6.17 17.64
N SER A 175 -23.63 6.74 17.45
CA SER A 175 -24.44 7.33 18.53
C SER A 175 -24.77 6.25 19.56
N GLN A 176 -23.93 6.07 20.58
CA GLN A 176 -24.28 5.27 21.75
C GLN A 176 -25.20 6.13 22.62
N VAL A 177 -26.51 5.89 22.52
CA VAL A 177 -27.42 6.24 23.61
C VAL A 177 -27.07 5.30 24.76
N HIS A 178 -26.10 5.65 25.60
CA HIS A 178 -25.98 5.10 26.94
C HIS A 178 -25.70 6.25 27.92
N SER A 179 -26.64 6.35 28.86
CA SER A 179 -26.71 7.26 30.00
C SER A 179 -25.42 7.26 30.83
N GLY A 180 -25.00 8.46 31.29
CA GLY A 180 -24.28 8.61 32.56
C GLY A 180 -22.77 8.91 32.52
N ARG A 181 -22.44 10.18 32.25
CA ARG A 181 -21.45 11.08 32.91
C ARG A 181 -20.26 10.50 33.76
N VAL A 182 -19.06 11.01 33.42
CA VAL A 182 -17.86 11.34 34.27
C VAL A 182 -17.07 10.11 34.80
N ASN A 183 -15.80 9.85 34.47
CA ASN A 183 -14.59 10.67 34.63
C ASN A 183 -13.38 9.96 33.96
N GLU A 184 -12.30 10.71 33.72
CA GLU A 184 -11.01 10.26 33.18
C GLU A 184 -10.47 8.94 33.78
N SER A 185 -10.30 7.94 32.93
CA SER A 185 -9.16 7.00 32.83
C SER A 185 -9.54 5.93 31.81
N LEU A 186 -8.59 5.49 30.98
CA LEU A 186 -8.77 4.52 29.89
C LEU A 186 -9.83 3.42 30.18
N PRO A 187 -10.80 3.19 29.28
CA PRO A 187 -11.50 1.91 29.20
C PRO A 187 -11.13 1.23 27.86
N SER A 188 -10.25 0.22 27.84
CA SER A 188 -10.55 -1.16 28.19
C SER A 188 -11.61 -1.83 27.30
N SER A 189 -11.28 -2.01 26.02
CA SER A 189 -11.84 -3.07 25.18
C SER A 189 -10.82 -3.60 24.17
N GLN A 190 -9.54 -3.78 24.56
CA GLN A 190 -8.70 -4.64 23.70
C GLN A 190 -9.35 -6.02 23.67
N GLU A 191 -9.55 -6.49 22.45
CA GLU A 191 -10.21 -7.73 22.11
C GLU A 191 -9.43 -8.94 22.69
N PRO A 192 -10.12 -10.00 23.16
CA PRO A 192 -9.52 -11.04 24.00
C PRO A 192 -8.31 -11.76 23.39
N ALA A 193 -8.28 -11.96 22.06
CA ALA A 193 -7.22 -12.71 21.38
C ALA A 193 -5.98 -11.82 21.13
N VAL A 194 -6.17 -10.55 20.74
CA VAL A 194 -5.06 -9.59 20.55
C VAL A 194 -4.31 -9.38 21.86
N LYS A 195 -5.04 -9.20 22.98
CA LYS A 195 -4.45 -9.16 24.33
C LYS A 195 -3.65 -10.41 24.64
N MET A 196 -4.16 -11.57 24.23
CA MET A 196 -3.56 -12.85 24.55
C MET A 196 -2.25 -13.09 23.83
N ILE A 197 -2.24 -12.85 22.52
CA ILE A 197 -1.04 -12.96 21.70
C ILE A 197 -0.01 -11.95 22.20
N ARG A 198 -0.41 -10.73 22.54
CA ARG A 198 0.49 -9.72 23.12
C ARG A 198 1.09 -10.15 24.46
N LYS A 199 0.28 -10.71 25.36
CA LYS A 199 0.72 -11.16 26.69
C LYS A 199 1.68 -12.35 26.64
N HIS A 200 1.52 -13.21 25.63
CA HIS A 200 2.31 -14.44 25.48
C HIS A 200 3.29 -14.38 24.30
N LYS A 201 3.52 -13.19 23.74
CA LYS A 201 4.31 -12.98 22.52
C LYS A 201 5.68 -13.63 22.60
N ASP A 202 6.43 -13.40 23.67
CA ASP A 202 7.78 -13.95 23.84
C ASP A 202 7.80 -15.48 23.88
N LYS A 203 6.79 -16.09 24.51
CA LYS A 203 6.67 -17.55 24.58
C LYS A 203 6.24 -18.15 23.26
N LEU A 204 5.34 -17.48 22.55
CA LEU A 204 4.92 -17.86 21.21
C LEU A 204 6.08 -17.77 20.23
N ILE A 205 6.89 -16.71 20.30
CA ILE A 205 8.11 -16.57 19.50
C ILE A 205 9.06 -17.74 19.76
N ALA A 206 9.41 -17.97 21.03
CA ALA A 206 10.33 -19.05 21.40
C ALA A 206 9.84 -20.45 20.95
N CYS A 207 8.53 -20.69 20.97
CA CYS A 207 7.96 -21.96 20.52
C CYS A 207 7.89 -22.09 18.99
N LEU A 208 7.37 -21.08 18.31
CA LEU A 208 7.10 -21.12 16.87
C LEU A 208 8.38 -21.01 16.04
N MET A 209 9.45 -20.44 16.60
CA MET A 209 10.77 -20.41 15.96
C MET A 209 11.39 -21.79 15.74
N ALA A 210 10.97 -22.81 16.52
CA ALA A 210 11.49 -24.17 16.40
C ALA A 210 11.25 -24.76 14.99
N ASP A 211 10.19 -24.34 14.32
CA ASP A 211 9.92 -24.65 12.91
C ASP A 211 9.10 -23.51 12.29
N CYS A 212 9.75 -22.39 11.96
CA CYS A 212 9.02 -21.23 11.43
C CYS A 212 8.34 -21.51 10.09
N THR A 213 8.87 -22.43 9.29
CA THR A 213 8.35 -22.80 7.97
C THR A 213 7.01 -23.52 8.06
N PHE A 214 6.86 -24.43 9.02
CA PHE A 214 5.62 -25.17 9.22
C PHE A 214 4.47 -24.23 9.62
N ILE A 215 4.67 -23.38 10.64
CA ILE A 215 3.62 -22.44 11.07
C ILE A 215 3.25 -21.46 9.96
N LEU A 216 4.23 -20.98 9.17
CA LEU A 216 3.99 -20.12 8.00
C LEU A 216 3.07 -20.78 6.98
N ASN A 217 3.29 -22.06 6.69
CA ASN A 217 2.42 -22.82 5.80
C ASN A 217 1.02 -23.00 6.38
N CYS A 218 0.89 -23.27 7.68
CA CYS A 218 -0.41 -23.43 8.33
C CYS A 218 -1.25 -22.15 8.26
N VAL A 219 -0.65 -20.98 8.55
CA VAL A 219 -1.37 -19.70 8.52
C VAL A 219 -1.72 -19.26 7.09
N HIS A 220 -0.91 -19.64 6.10
CA HIS A 220 -1.17 -19.39 4.68
C HIS A 220 -2.30 -20.27 4.14
N THR A 221 -2.29 -21.57 4.44
CA THR A 221 -3.34 -22.53 4.04
C THR A 221 -4.72 -22.18 4.62
N ARG A 222 -4.76 -21.37 5.67
CA ARG A 222 -5.98 -20.91 6.36
C ARG A 222 -6.39 -19.49 5.96
N ASP A 223 -5.76 -18.91 4.94
CA ASP A 223 -5.99 -17.56 4.44
C ASP A 223 -5.89 -16.45 5.51
N ILE A 224 -5.15 -16.71 6.60
CA ILE A 224 -4.88 -15.70 7.64
C ILE A 224 -3.94 -14.62 7.09
N ILE A 225 -2.99 -15.06 6.26
CA ILE A 225 -2.06 -14.21 5.50
C ILE A 225 -2.22 -14.46 4.01
N THR A 226 -2.05 -13.41 3.21
CA THR A 226 -2.12 -13.45 1.74
C THR A 226 -0.85 -14.08 1.15
N ASP A 227 -0.91 -14.50 -0.12
CA ASP A 227 0.25 -15.03 -0.85
C ASP A 227 1.46 -14.09 -0.81
N ARG A 228 1.21 -12.78 -0.99
CA ARG A 228 2.27 -11.76 -0.96
C ARG A 228 2.90 -11.63 0.43
N GLU A 229 2.09 -11.66 1.48
CA GLU A 229 2.58 -11.62 2.87
C GLU A 229 3.36 -12.90 3.20
N TYR A 230 2.91 -14.05 2.74
CA TYR A 230 3.62 -15.32 2.90
C TYR A 230 5.00 -15.29 2.22
N GLN A 231 5.10 -14.87 0.95
CA GLN A 231 6.40 -14.78 0.26
C GLN A 231 7.35 -13.80 0.98
N ASN A 232 6.84 -12.63 1.37
CA ASN A 232 7.62 -11.64 2.13
C ASN A 232 8.15 -12.18 3.46
N LEU A 233 7.37 -13.02 4.16
CA LEU A 233 7.79 -13.64 5.42
C LEU A 233 8.75 -14.82 5.18
N LYS A 234 8.56 -15.57 4.10
CA LYS A 234 9.40 -16.71 3.71
C LYS A 234 10.80 -16.29 3.30
N ASP A 235 10.95 -15.12 2.67
CA ASP A 235 12.24 -14.57 2.25
C ASP A 235 13.11 -14.08 3.42
N ILE A 236 12.57 -14.03 4.64
CA ILE A 236 13.32 -13.63 5.83
C ILE A 236 14.21 -14.79 6.30
N SER A 237 15.52 -14.56 6.30
CA SER A 237 16.55 -15.57 6.60
C SER A 237 16.69 -15.94 8.09
N GLN A 238 15.91 -15.31 8.98
CA GLN A 238 16.01 -15.44 10.43
C GLN A 238 14.67 -15.87 11.00
N SER A 239 14.58 -17.11 11.53
CA SER A 239 13.34 -17.70 12.04
C SER A 239 12.68 -16.87 13.13
N GLU A 240 13.46 -16.25 14.02
CA GLU A 240 12.97 -15.31 15.03
C GLU A 240 12.23 -14.14 14.43
N LYS A 241 12.89 -13.46 13.48
CA LYS A 241 12.37 -12.27 12.82
C LYS A 241 11.13 -12.60 12.00
N THR A 242 11.11 -13.76 11.35
CA THR A 242 9.95 -14.27 10.62
C THR A 242 8.75 -14.45 11.52
N VAL A 243 8.92 -15.07 12.68
CA VAL A 243 7.83 -15.33 13.63
C VAL A 243 7.35 -14.04 14.30
N ILE A 244 8.25 -13.12 14.66
CA ILE A 244 7.90 -11.79 15.16
C ILE A 244 7.02 -11.05 14.14
N ASN A 245 7.48 -10.99 12.89
CA ASN A 245 6.76 -10.30 11.81
C ASN A 245 5.40 -10.97 11.52
N LEU A 246 5.31 -12.29 11.60
CA LEU A 246 4.05 -13.01 11.47
C LEU A 246 3.06 -12.62 12.58
N LEU A 247 3.47 -12.66 13.84
CA LEU A 247 2.61 -12.31 14.96
C LEU A 247 2.17 -10.85 14.90
N ASP A 248 3.08 -9.94 14.55
CA ASP A 248 2.77 -8.52 14.38
C ASP A 248 1.82 -8.28 13.21
N LEU A 249 2.01 -8.97 12.09
CA LEU A 249 1.10 -8.89 10.95
C LEU A 249 -0.32 -9.35 11.33
N VAL A 250 -0.44 -10.49 12.00
CA VAL A 250 -1.74 -11.02 12.43
C VAL A 250 -2.41 -10.10 13.46
N MET A 251 -1.63 -9.50 14.37
CA MET A 251 -2.14 -8.51 15.32
C MET A 251 -2.58 -7.21 14.65
N CYS A 252 -1.88 -6.76 13.60
CA CYS A 252 -2.26 -5.60 12.81
C CYS A 252 -3.56 -5.82 12.02
N LYS A 253 -3.84 -7.06 11.58
CA LYS A 253 -5.10 -7.42 10.91
C LYS A 253 -6.31 -7.49 11.85
N GLY A 254 -6.09 -7.47 13.17
CA GLY A 254 -7.15 -7.39 14.18
C GLY A 254 -7.63 -8.74 14.74
N GLN A 255 -8.62 -8.68 15.63
CA GLN A 255 -9.07 -9.82 16.45
C GLN A 255 -9.51 -11.06 15.68
N GLN A 256 -10.14 -10.91 14.51
CA GLN A 256 -10.57 -12.07 13.72
C GLN A 256 -9.36 -12.91 13.30
N SER A 257 -8.32 -12.26 12.76
CA SER A 257 -7.07 -12.92 12.37
C SER A 257 -6.34 -13.51 13.58
N CYS A 258 -6.32 -12.80 14.71
CA CYS A 258 -5.78 -13.32 15.97
C CYS A 258 -6.53 -14.56 16.48
N THR A 259 -7.86 -14.58 16.34
CA THR A 259 -8.70 -15.70 16.77
C THR A 259 -8.44 -16.91 15.88
N CYS A 260 -8.42 -16.73 14.56
CA CYS A 260 -8.07 -17.80 13.61
C CYS A 260 -6.65 -18.34 13.86
N LEU A 261 -5.67 -17.48 14.16
CA LEU A 261 -4.33 -17.95 14.54
C LEU A 261 -4.38 -18.80 15.81
N LEU A 262 -5.10 -18.39 16.85
CA LEU A 262 -5.22 -19.17 18.08
C LEU A 262 -5.94 -20.51 17.84
N GLU A 263 -6.87 -20.59 16.91
CA GLU A 263 -7.51 -21.84 16.48
C GLU A 263 -6.51 -22.77 15.78
N VAL A 264 -5.71 -22.24 14.84
CA VAL A 264 -4.61 -22.98 14.20
C VAL A 264 -3.63 -23.52 15.23
N LEU A 265 -3.24 -22.70 16.21
CA LEU A 265 -2.33 -23.12 17.30
C LEU A 265 -2.91 -24.22 18.21
N ARG A 266 -4.23 -24.43 18.18
CA ARG A 266 -4.93 -25.50 18.92
C ARG A 266 -5.08 -26.80 18.11
N GLU A 267 -4.81 -26.77 16.81
CA GLU A 267 -4.95 -27.96 15.96
C GLU A 267 -4.00 -29.08 16.40
N SER A 268 -4.48 -30.33 16.34
CA SER A 268 -3.68 -31.47 16.81
C SER A 268 -2.38 -31.64 16.03
N GLU A 269 -2.32 -31.21 14.77
CA GLU A 269 -1.12 -31.28 13.94
C GLU A 269 -0.09 -30.25 14.40
N VAL A 270 -0.52 -29.03 14.68
CA VAL A 270 0.32 -27.95 15.22
C VAL A 270 0.80 -28.26 16.63
N LEU A 271 -0.05 -28.86 17.48
CA LEU A 271 0.33 -29.29 18.83
C LEU A 271 1.25 -30.53 18.86
N LYS A 272 1.41 -31.25 17.74
CA LYS A 272 2.42 -32.31 17.59
C LYS A 272 3.79 -31.69 17.26
N THR A 273 3.81 -30.68 16.39
CA THR A 273 5.03 -29.95 16.02
C THR A 273 5.54 -29.06 17.16
N TYR A 274 4.63 -28.41 17.90
CA TYR A 274 4.97 -27.55 19.04
C TYR A 274 4.28 -28.03 20.32
N PRO A 275 4.78 -29.09 20.97
CA PRO A 275 4.18 -29.62 22.20
C PRO A 275 4.12 -28.58 23.34
N GLN A 276 5.04 -27.62 23.35
CA GLN A 276 5.12 -26.54 24.33
C GLN A 276 3.94 -25.53 24.24
N LEU A 277 3.25 -25.47 23.09
CA LEU A 277 2.04 -24.65 22.95
C LEU A 277 0.90 -25.14 23.86
N ARG A 278 0.87 -26.43 24.20
CA ARG A 278 -0.18 -27.01 25.06
C ARG A 278 -0.25 -26.31 26.41
N ASP A 279 0.91 -25.98 27.00
CA ASP A 279 0.96 -25.33 28.32
C ASP A 279 0.67 -23.84 28.23
N ILE A 280 1.04 -23.19 27.13
CA ILE A 280 0.75 -21.77 26.86
C ILE A 280 -0.75 -21.57 26.64
N ILE A 281 -1.39 -22.45 25.87
CA ILE A 281 -2.82 -22.39 25.56
C ILE A 281 -3.68 -22.87 26.74
N LYS A 282 -3.21 -23.86 27.54
CA LYS A 282 -3.90 -24.32 28.75
C LYS A 282 -3.85 -23.32 29.91
N LYS A 283 -2.77 -22.57 30.10
CA LYS A 283 -2.68 -21.53 31.15
C LYS A 283 -3.54 -20.28 30.89
N THR A 284 -4.32 -20.33 29.82
CA THR A 284 -4.96 -19.20 29.19
C THR A 284 -6.50 -19.37 29.14
N LEU A 285 -7.01 -20.52 29.57
CA LEU A 285 -8.41 -20.85 29.79
C LEU A 285 -8.63 -21.29 31.25
#